data_AF-A0A0S8HEB2-F1
#
_entry.id   AF-A0A0S8HEB2-F1
#
_cell.length_a   1.000
_cell.length_b   1.000
_cell.length_c   1.000
_cell.angle_alpha   90.00
_cell.angle_beta   90.00
_cell.angle_gamma   90.00
#
_symmetry.space_group_name_H-M   'P 1'
#
loop_
_entity.id
_entity.type
_entity.pdbx_description
1 polymer ?
#
loop_
_entity_poly.entity_id
_entity_poly.type
_entity_poly.pdbx_seq_one_letter_code
_entity_poly.pdbx_strand_id
1 'polypeptide(L)'
;MMLLAGCSGQGEVATSEHRFVYTVREGDGSLTDVAKRVYGDSKHVSLIQQANPSVEPDALEPGTKLVIPPLTGDEGQLIAPKECQRQKIY
;
A
#
# COMPACT_ATOMS: atom_id res chain seq x y z
N MET A 1 -18.31 46.79 4.48
CA MET A 1 -19.59 46.06 4.57
C MET A 1 -19.45 44.80 3.73
N MET A 2 -19.51 43.63 4.37
CA MET A 2 -19.52 42.24 3.83
C MET A 2 -18.28 41.80 3.02
N LEU A 3 -17.29 41.07 3.57
CA LEU A 3 -17.25 39.65 3.99
C LEU A 3 -17.74 38.64 2.94
N LEU A 4 -16.81 37.85 2.38
CA LEU A 4 -16.81 36.38 2.32
C LEU A 4 -15.33 35.94 2.24
N ALA A 5 -14.68 35.64 3.37
CA ALA A 5 -14.55 34.29 3.94
C ALA A 5 -13.80 33.33 2.99
N GLY A 6 -12.49 33.25 3.18
CA GLY A 6 -11.74 32.06 2.78
C GLY A 6 -12.10 30.91 3.70
N CYS A 7 -12.40 29.76 3.12
CA CYS A 7 -12.20 28.45 3.73
C CYS A 7 -11.55 27.59 2.66
N SER A 8 -10.22 27.52 2.73
CA SER A 8 -9.42 26.50 2.07
C SER A 8 -9.85 25.16 2.67
N GLY A 9 -10.70 24.44 1.95
CA GLY A 9 -11.05 23.07 2.23
C GLY A 9 -10.47 22.22 1.12
N GLN A 10 -9.17 21.95 1.16
CA GLN A 10 -8.58 20.84 0.41
C GLN A 10 -9.13 19.54 1.02
N GLY A 11 -10.36 19.19 0.64
CA GLY A 11 -10.79 17.81 0.63
C GLY A 11 -10.09 17.15 -0.54
N GLU A 12 -8.80 16.86 -0.39
CA GLU A 12 -8.11 15.92 -1.25
C GLU A 12 -8.77 14.57 -1.02
N VAL A 13 -9.81 14.32 -1.80
CA VAL A 13 -10.30 12.99 -2.11
C VAL A 13 -9.06 12.12 -2.33
N ALA A 14 -8.91 11.10 -1.50
CA ALA A 14 -7.83 10.13 -1.55
C ALA A 14 -7.98 9.28 -2.82
N THR A 15 -7.87 9.88 -4.01
CA THR A 15 -7.65 9.14 -5.24
C THR A 15 -6.23 8.62 -5.16
N SER A 16 -6.11 7.30 -5.30
CA SER A 16 -4.86 6.56 -5.28
C SER A 16 -4.07 6.85 -6.56
N GLU A 17 -3.59 8.08 -6.75
CA GLU A 17 -2.66 8.50 -7.82
C GLU A 17 -1.30 7.80 -7.68
N HIS A 18 -1.15 6.96 -6.67
CA HIS A 18 0.09 6.28 -6.35
C HIS A 18 -0.16 4.80 -6.09
N ARG A 19 0.69 3.97 -6.72
CA ARG A 19 0.85 2.55 -6.43
C ARG A 19 2.12 2.37 -5.61
N PHE A 20 2.07 1.49 -4.61
CA PHE A 20 3.28 1.04 -3.94
C PHE A 20 3.70 -0.31 -4.50
N VAL A 21 4.97 -0.44 -4.81
CA VAL A 21 5.56 -1.67 -5.34
C VAL A 21 6.67 -2.12 -4.40
N TYR A 22 6.59 -3.36 -3.96
CA TYR A 22 7.64 -4.02 -3.19
C TYR A 22 8.37 -5.01 -4.09
N THR A 23 9.69 -5.05 -3.97
CA THR A 23 10.51 -6.09 -4.61
C THR A 23 10.89 -7.09 -3.55
N VAL A 24 10.42 -8.34 -3.71
CA VAL A 24 10.71 -9.47 -2.82
C VAL A 24 12.23 -9.59 -2.65
N ARG A 25 12.68 -9.73 -1.40
CA ARG A 25 14.09 -9.82 -1.06
C ARG A 25 14.47 -11.25 -0.69
N GLU A 26 15.77 -11.51 -0.63
CA GLU A 26 16.28 -12.73 -0.04
C GLU A 26 15.79 -12.86 1.41
N GLY A 27 15.17 -14.00 1.74
CA GLY A 27 14.55 -14.26 3.04
C GLY A 27 13.06 -13.99 3.13
N ASP A 28 12.43 -13.45 2.07
CA ASP A 28 10.96 -13.39 1.95
C ASP A 28 10.46 -14.67 1.29
N GLY A 29 10.04 -15.65 2.09
CA GLY A 29 9.55 -16.94 1.58
C GLY A 29 8.06 -16.92 1.21
N SER A 30 7.29 -16.03 1.86
CA SER A 30 5.84 -15.97 1.72
C SER A 30 5.30 -14.54 1.71
N LEU A 31 4.07 -14.35 1.21
CA LEU A 31 3.35 -13.08 1.32
C LEU A 31 3.14 -12.67 2.78
N THR A 32 3.12 -13.62 3.70
CA THR A 32 3.03 -13.37 5.15
C THR A 32 4.28 -12.64 5.65
N ASP A 33 5.47 -13.04 5.19
CA ASP A 33 6.73 -12.38 5.54
C ASP A 33 6.78 -10.97 4.98
N VAL A 34 6.34 -10.81 3.72
CA VAL A 34 6.21 -9.48 3.08
C VAL A 34 5.23 -8.61 3.88
N ALA A 35 4.06 -9.13 4.26
CA ALA A 35 3.07 -8.38 5.05
C ALA A 35 3.64 -7.89 6.40
N LYS A 36 4.40 -8.74 7.11
CA LYS A 36 5.08 -8.32 8.34
C LYS A 36 6.09 -7.21 8.09
N ARG A 37 6.82 -7.23 6.98
CA ARG A 37 7.78 -6.16 6.64
C ARG A 37 7.08 -4.86 6.27
N VAL A 38 6.14 -4.93 5.32
CA VAL A 38 5.56 -3.73 4.71
C VAL A 38 4.46 -3.11 5.59
N TYR A 39 3.70 -3.91 6.33
CA TYR A 39 2.65 -3.42 7.22
C TYR A 39 3.00 -3.49 8.70
N GLY A 40 4.04 -4.24 9.08
CA GLY A 40 4.33 -4.55 10.48
C GLY A 40 3.46 -5.67 11.06
N ASP A 41 2.50 -6.20 10.30
CA ASP A 41 1.52 -7.18 10.78
C ASP A 41 1.09 -8.12 9.64
N SER A 42 1.18 -9.43 9.88
CA SER A 42 0.79 -10.48 8.93
C SER A 42 -0.70 -10.54 8.64
N LYS A 43 -1.57 -9.94 9.47
CA LYS A 43 -3.03 -9.99 9.27
C LYS A 43 -3.50 -9.39 7.94
N HIS A 44 -2.67 -8.55 7.33
CA HIS A 44 -2.97 -7.87 6.07
C HIS A 44 -2.51 -8.64 4.82
N VAL A 45 -2.02 -9.88 4.97
CA VAL A 45 -1.56 -10.72 3.85
C VAL A 45 -2.63 -10.85 2.75
N SER A 46 -3.90 -10.96 3.12
CA SER A 46 -5.01 -11.07 2.18
C SER A 46 -5.13 -9.88 1.25
N LEU A 47 -4.72 -8.67 1.67
CA LEU A 47 -4.72 -7.48 0.81
C LEU A 47 -3.66 -7.61 -0.29
N ILE A 48 -2.48 -8.14 0.06
CA ILE A 48 -1.41 -8.37 -0.90
C ILE A 48 -1.83 -9.47 -1.89
N GLN A 49 -2.39 -10.58 -1.41
CA GLN A 49 -2.85 -11.66 -2.30
C GLN A 49 -3.92 -11.18 -3.28
N GLN A 50 -4.91 -10.40 -2.82
CA GLN A 50 -5.96 -9.86 -3.69
C GLN A 50 -5.40 -8.90 -4.76
N ALA A 51 -4.38 -8.11 -4.41
CA ALA A 51 -3.71 -7.22 -5.37
C ALA A 51 -2.80 -7.98 -6.36
N ASN A 52 -2.41 -9.22 -6.05
CA ASN A 52 -1.50 -10.03 -6.85
C ASN A 52 -2.04 -11.47 -7.04
N PRO A 53 -3.20 -11.64 -7.72
CA PRO A 53 -3.90 -12.94 -7.79
C PRO A 53 -3.13 -14.04 -8.53
N SER A 54 -2.10 -13.68 -9.31
CA SER A 54 -1.26 -14.63 -10.04
C SER A 54 0.02 -15.03 -9.28
N VAL A 55 0.22 -14.50 -8.07
CA VAL A 55 1.41 -14.80 -7.24
C VAL A 55 1.07 -15.90 -6.26
N GLU A 56 1.96 -16.89 -6.18
CA GLU A 56 1.84 -17.99 -5.22
C GLU A 56 2.20 -17.50 -3.80
N PRO A 57 1.33 -17.67 -2.80
CA PRO A 57 1.49 -17.06 -1.47
C PRO A 57 2.69 -17.56 -0.68
N ASP A 58 3.07 -18.83 -0.86
CA ASP A 58 4.04 -19.53 0.00
C ASP A 58 5.33 -19.90 -0.73
N ALA A 59 5.51 -19.41 -1.97
CA ALA A 59 6.66 -19.71 -2.81
C ALA A 59 7.14 -18.47 -3.57
N LEU A 60 7.55 -17.44 -2.82
CA LEU A 60 8.05 -16.21 -3.43
C LEU A 60 9.50 -16.33 -3.89
N GLU A 61 9.78 -15.80 -5.08
CA GLU A 61 11.14 -15.70 -5.62
C GLU A 61 11.69 -14.28 -5.41
N PRO A 62 12.93 -14.12 -4.90
CA PRO A 62 13.60 -12.82 -4.81
C PRO A 62 13.62 -12.09 -6.16
N GLY A 63 13.35 -10.78 -6.14
CA GLY A 63 13.20 -9.97 -7.34
C GLY A 63 11.76 -9.84 -7.87
N THR A 64 10.84 -10.68 -7.39
CA THR A 64 9.41 -10.57 -7.73
C THR A 64 8.86 -9.19 -7.32
N LYS A 65 8.10 -8.54 -8.20
CA LYS A 65 7.47 -7.26 -7.91
C LYS A 65 6.02 -7.46 -7.49
N LEU A 66 5.70 -7.01 -6.28
CA LEU A 66 4.37 -7.10 -5.70
C LEU A 66 3.73 -5.72 -5.60
N VAL A 67 2.47 -5.63 -5.99
CA VAL A 67 1.64 -4.47 -5.69
C VAL A 67 1.23 -4.53 -4.23
N ILE A 68 1.55 -3.49 -3.46
CA ILE A 68 1.21 -3.41 -2.04
C ILE A 68 0.18 -2.30 -1.84
N PRO A 69 -1.09 -2.62 -1.53
CA PRO A 69 -2.08 -1.59 -1.22
C PRO A 69 -1.72 -0.79 0.04
N PRO A 70 -2.09 0.49 0.16
CA PRO A 70 -2.08 1.19 1.44
C PRO A 70 -3.15 0.61 2.37
N LEU A 71 -2.95 0.71 3.69
CA LEU A 71 -4.01 0.41 4.65
C LEU A 71 -4.91 1.63 4.81
N THR A 72 -6.18 1.40 5.11
CA THR A 72 -7.10 2.46 5.51
C THR A 72 -7.22 2.44 7.04
N GLY A 73 -6.81 3.52 7.70
CA GLY A 73 -6.99 3.70 9.14
C GLY A 73 -8.42 4.06 9.51
N ASP A 74 -8.71 4.13 10.81
CA ASP A 74 -10.06 4.32 11.35
C ASP A 74 -10.74 5.64 10.90
N GLU A 75 -9.93 6.66 10.59
CA GLU A 75 -10.41 7.97 10.11
C GLU A 75 -10.41 8.07 8.57
N GLY A 76 -10.30 6.95 7.86
CA GLY A 76 -10.19 6.94 6.39
C GLY A 76 -8.81 7.36 5.87
N GLN A 77 -7.82 7.49 6.76
CA GLN A 77 -6.46 7.84 6.40
C GLN A 77 -5.78 6.70 5.64
N LEU A 78 -5.12 7.02 4.52
CA LEU A 78 -4.25 6.08 3.84
C LEU A 78 -2.89 5.97 4.56
N ILE A 79 -2.62 4.81 5.12
CA ILE A 79 -1.35 4.45 5.74
C ILE A 79 -0.49 3.77 4.68
N ALA A 80 0.59 4.44 4.28
CA ALA A 80 1.51 3.92 3.26
C ALA A 80 2.30 2.71 3.79
N PRO A 81 2.47 1.65 2.97
CA PRO A 81 3.30 0.52 3.33
C PRO A 81 4.78 0.91 3.40
N LYS A 82 5.49 0.31 4.34
CA LYS A 82 6.93 0.52 4.55
C LYS A 82 7.73 -0.16 3.44
N GLU A 83 8.94 0.36 3.22
CA GLU A 83 9.95 -0.26 2.35
C GLU A 83 9.52 -0.48 0.89
N CYS A 84 8.45 0.19 0.46
CA CYS A 84 7.91 0.13 -0.89
C CYS A 84 8.36 1.32 -1.73
N GLN A 85 8.51 1.08 -3.03
CA GLN A 85 8.68 2.14 -4.03
C GLN A 85 7.32 2.75 -4.35
N ARG A 86 7.19 4.06 -4.16
CA ARG A 86 5.99 4.81 -4.56
C ARG A 86 6.08 5.18 -6.04
N GLN A 87 5.11 4.73 -6.83
CA GLN A 87 5.01 5.01 -8.26
C GLN A 87 3.74 5.81 -8.52
N LYS A 88 3.82 6.87 -9.34
CA LYS A 88 2.63 7.60 -9.81
C LYS A 88 1.88 6.79 -10.86
N ILE A 89 0.56 6.82 -10.80
CA ILE A 89 -0.33 6.23 -11.81
C ILE A 89 -0.93 7.42 -12.58
N TYR A 90 -0.78 7.47 -13.90
CA TYR A 90 -1.34 8.50 -14.79
C TYR A 90 -2.54 7.95 -15.56
#